data_AF-X1I4B8-F1
#
_entry.id   AF-X1I4B8-F1
#
_cell.length_a   1.000
_cell.length_b   1.000
_cell.length_c   1.000
_cell.angle_alpha   90.00
_cell.angle_beta   90.00
_cell.angle_gamma   90.00
#
_symmetry.space_group_name_H-M   'P 1'
#
loop_
_entity.id
_entity.type
_entity.pdbx_description
1 polymer ?
#
loop_
_entity_poly.entity_id
_entity_poly.type
_entity_poly.pdbx_seq_one_letter_code
_entity_poly.pdbx_strand_id
1 'polypeptide(L)'
;LRFHPSVTLSSLKFLGFEQTFKNSLTTLPMGGGKGGSDFNARGKSDGEIMRFCQSFMSELFRHIGPNTDVPAGDIGVGGREIGYLFGMYKKLTNEFTGVLTGKGRNWGGSLIRPEATGFGAVYFAQEMLKNIGKDFKGKIVTISGFGNVAWGSAIKINELGGKVVTLSGPDGYIYDKHEVKGEKIDYMLEMRASNNDRVEDYAKKYGVPFYPNKRPWEVKCDIALPCAIQNELDGNDAKTLIKNGCKLIAEISNMGCTPDAVKIATEK
;
A
#
# COMPACT_ATOMS: atom_id res chain seq x y z
N LEU A 1 4.20 10.23 -7.74
CA LEU A 1 3.36 10.64 -8.88
C LEU A 1 2.11 9.79 -8.87
N ARG A 2 0.91 10.40 -8.91
CA ARG A 2 -0.38 9.70 -8.95
C ARG A 2 -1.10 10.01 -10.27
N PHE A 3 -1.55 8.98 -10.99
CA PHE A 3 -2.38 9.11 -12.19
C PHE A 3 -3.78 8.56 -11.90
N HIS A 4 -4.72 9.45 -11.63
CA HIS A 4 -6.08 9.07 -11.27
C HIS A 4 -7.07 10.21 -11.61
N PRO A 5 -8.25 9.93 -12.16
CA PRO A 5 -9.21 10.96 -12.61
C PRO A 5 -9.70 11.92 -11.51
N SER A 6 -9.50 11.58 -10.24
CA SER A 6 -9.85 12.46 -9.11
C SER A 6 -8.70 13.38 -8.64
N VAL A 7 -7.53 13.35 -9.31
CA VAL A 7 -6.39 14.18 -8.93
C VAL A 7 -6.71 15.65 -9.15
N THR A 8 -6.54 16.43 -8.09
CA THR A 8 -6.65 17.89 -8.08
C THR A 8 -5.46 18.50 -7.33
N LEU A 9 -5.19 19.80 -7.51
CA LEU A 9 -4.17 20.50 -6.73
C LEU A 9 -4.40 20.36 -5.22
N SER A 10 -5.66 20.44 -4.77
CA SER A 10 -6.02 20.24 -3.35
C SER A 10 -5.56 18.88 -2.84
N SER A 11 -5.88 17.80 -3.55
CA SER A 11 -5.48 16.44 -3.18
C SER A 11 -3.95 16.25 -3.17
N LEU A 12 -3.23 16.90 -4.10
CA LEU A 12 -1.76 16.83 -4.17
C LEU A 12 -1.10 17.61 -3.02
N LYS A 13 -1.62 18.80 -2.68
CA LYS A 13 -1.14 19.56 -1.52
C LYS A 13 -1.32 18.80 -0.23
N PHE A 14 -2.48 18.17 -0.04
CA PHE A 14 -2.75 17.34 1.12
C PHE A 14 -1.72 16.20 1.26
N LEU A 15 -1.55 15.40 0.21
CA LEU A 15 -0.59 14.28 0.20
C LEU A 15 0.86 14.75 0.32
N GLY A 16 1.22 15.89 -0.30
CA GLY A 16 2.56 16.47 -0.23
C GLY A 16 2.89 17.00 1.17
N PHE A 17 1.90 17.60 1.85
CA PHE A 17 2.04 18.06 3.22
C PHE A 17 2.33 16.88 4.17
N GLU A 18 1.54 15.80 4.10
CA GLU A 18 1.80 14.59 4.90
C GLU A 18 3.16 13.96 4.57
N GLN A 19 3.57 13.96 3.30
CA GLN A 19 4.84 13.39 2.87
C GLN A 19 6.03 14.08 3.53
N THR A 20 5.96 15.39 3.78
CA THR A 20 7.00 16.14 4.51
C THR A 20 7.26 15.56 5.90
N PHE A 21 6.20 15.35 6.69
CA PHE A 21 6.34 14.81 8.04
C PHE A 21 6.71 13.32 8.01
N LYS A 22 6.09 12.55 7.12
CA LYS A 22 6.41 11.13 6.94
C LYS A 22 7.88 10.92 6.61
N ASN A 23 8.44 11.74 5.72
CA ASN A 23 9.85 11.67 5.35
C ASN A 23 10.77 12.11 6.49
N SER A 24 10.42 13.17 7.22
CA SER A 24 11.15 13.63 8.41
C SER A 24 11.33 12.52 9.45
N LEU A 25 10.29 11.70 9.67
CA LEU A 25 10.32 10.58 10.64
C LEU A 25 11.21 9.41 10.22
N THR A 26 11.67 9.35 8.96
CA THR A 26 12.50 8.22 8.49
C THR A 26 13.96 8.31 8.93
N THR A 27 14.39 9.43 9.49
CA THR A 27 15.80 9.78 9.80
C THR A 27 16.71 10.00 8.57
N LEU A 28 16.16 9.85 7.35
CA LEU A 28 16.89 10.10 6.11
C LEU A 28 16.76 11.56 5.66
N PRO A 29 17.74 12.10 4.90
CA PRO A 29 17.72 13.47 4.42
C PRO A 29 16.76 13.65 3.24
N MET A 30 15.45 13.57 3.50
CA MET A 30 14.40 13.67 2.48
C MET A 30 13.45 14.83 2.79
N GLY A 31 13.29 15.74 1.83
CA GLY A 31 12.22 16.74 1.83
C GLY A 31 10.85 16.11 1.57
N GLY A 32 9.82 16.92 1.29
CA GLY A 32 8.47 16.46 1.00
C GLY A 32 7.94 17.01 -0.32
N GLY A 33 7.23 16.18 -1.08
CA GLY A 33 6.66 16.56 -2.36
C GLY A 33 5.61 15.58 -2.86
N LYS A 34 4.72 16.06 -3.74
CA LYS A 34 3.75 15.23 -4.45
C LYS A 34 3.44 15.83 -5.81
N GLY A 35 3.20 14.95 -6.78
CA GLY A 35 2.78 15.33 -8.13
C GLY A 35 1.87 14.25 -8.73
N GLY A 36 1.31 14.55 -9.88
CA GLY A 36 0.38 13.65 -10.56
C GLY A 36 -0.34 14.30 -11.73
N SER A 37 -1.31 13.58 -12.27
CA SER A 37 -2.24 14.04 -13.31
C SER A 37 -3.59 13.37 -13.12
N ASP A 38 -4.65 14.03 -13.57
CA ASP A 38 -6.00 13.50 -13.72
C ASP A 38 -6.11 12.44 -14.85
N PHE A 39 -5.00 12.08 -15.51
CA PHE A 39 -4.95 10.98 -16.46
C PHE A 39 -5.43 9.66 -15.86
N ASN A 40 -6.40 9.04 -16.55
CA ASN A 40 -6.92 7.73 -16.18
C ASN A 40 -6.21 6.61 -16.96
N ALA A 41 -5.28 5.92 -16.28
CA ALA A 41 -4.54 4.78 -16.83
C ALA A 41 -5.42 3.54 -17.07
N ARG A 42 -6.60 3.45 -16.45
CA ARG A 42 -7.49 2.29 -16.61
C ARG A 42 -8.02 2.19 -18.04
N GLY A 43 -7.98 0.98 -18.59
CA GLY A 43 -8.40 0.69 -19.95
C GLY A 43 -7.49 1.26 -21.04
N LYS A 44 -6.32 1.80 -20.70
CA LYS A 44 -5.33 2.29 -21.67
C LYS A 44 -4.38 1.17 -22.06
N SER A 45 -4.03 1.14 -23.33
CA SER A 45 -2.96 0.30 -23.85
C SER A 45 -1.61 0.73 -23.30
N ASP A 46 -0.67 -0.20 -23.35
CA ASP A 46 0.70 0.04 -22.92
C ASP A 46 1.36 1.22 -23.66
N GLY A 47 1.13 1.32 -24.97
CA GLY A 47 1.63 2.42 -25.80
C GLY A 47 1.01 3.78 -25.49
N GLU A 48 -0.27 3.84 -25.13
CA GLU A 48 -0.91 5.09 -24.67
C GLU A 48 -0.30 5.58 -23.37
N ILE A 49 -0.06 4.68 -22.43
CA ILE A 49 0.58 4.99 -21.15
C ILE A 49 2.02 5.44 -21.35
N MET A 50 2.77 4.79 -22.24
CA MET A 50 4.14 5.20 -22.60
C MET A 50 4.17 6.62 -23.18
N ARG A 51 3.32 6.92 -24.17
CA ARG A 51 3.24 8.27 -24.77
C ARG A 51 2.85 9.33 -23.75
N PHE A 52 1.91 9.02 -22.86
CA PHE A 52 1.53 9.91 -21.77
C PHE A 52 2.71 10.18 -20.82
N CYS A 53 3.41 9.15 -20.36
CA CYS A 53 4.59 9.29 -19.49
C CYS A 53 5.69 10.13 -20.15
N GLN A 54 5.93 9.93 -21.45
CA GLN A 54 6.92 10.71 -22.20
C GLN A 54 6.53 12.18 -22.31
N SER A 55 5.26 12.46 -22.63
CA SER A 55 4.72 13.83 -22.66
C SER A 55 4.82 14.49 -21.27
N PHE A 56 4.39 13.79 -20.22
CA PHE A 56 4.48 14.27 -18.84
C PHE A 56 5.93 14.59 -18.44
N MET A 57 6.88 13.71 -18.77
CA MET A 57 8.30 13.92 -18.46
C MET A 57 8.95 15.01 -19.32
N SER A 58 8.45 15.28 -20.54
CA SER A 58 8.95 16.39 -21.37
C SER A 58 8.75 17.78 -20.76
N GLU A 59 7.86 17.90 -19.77
CA GLU A 59 7.80 19.10 -18.92
C GLU A 59 8.46 18.87 -17.56
N LEU A 60 8.18 17.75 -16.88
CA LEU A 60 8.67 17.54 -15.52
C LEU A 60 10.20 17.53 -15.40
N PHE A 61 10.94 17.07 -16.43
CA PHE A 61 12.39 16.85 -16.34
C PHE A 61 13.20 18.08 -15.90
N ARG A 62 12.74 19.30 -16.22
CA ARG A 62 13.43 20.55 -15.89
C ARG A 62 13.22 20.99 -14.43
N HIS A 63 12.32 20.32 -13.71
CA HIS A 63 11.94 20.64 -12.32
C HIS A 63 12.43 19.59 -11.32
N ILE A 64 12.94 18.46 -11.80
CA ILE A 64 13.38 17.33 -10.97
C ILE A 64 14.87 17.03 -11.18
N GLY A 65 15.49 16.38 -10.20
CA GLY A 65 16.90 16.06 -10.26
C GLY A 65 17.38 15.33 -9.01
N PRO A 66 18.54 14.67 -9.06
CA PRO A 66 19.02 13.81 -7.97
C PRO A 66 19.18 14.53 -6.63
N ASN A 67 19.41 15.85 -6.66
CA ASN A 67 19.56 16.70 -5.47
C ASN A 67 18.49 17.81 -5.38
N THR A 68 17.37 17.67 -6.10
CA THR A 68 16.30 18.68 -6.16
C THR A 68 14.95 18.07 -5.79
N ASP A 69 14.47 17.13 -6.61
CA ASP A 69 13.20 16.41 -6.40
C ASP A 69 13.34 15.03 -7.03
N VAL A 70 13.01 13.99 -6.26
CA VAL A 70 13.17 12.58 -6.62
C VAL A 70 11.82 11.88 -6.54
N PRO A 71 11.00 11.92 -7.62
CA PRO A 71 9.67 11.33 -7.59
C PRO A 71 9.68 9.79 -7.46
N ALA A 72 8.53 9.26 -7.05
CA ALA A 72 8.27 7.83 -6.91
C ALA A 72 6.90 7.44 -7.48
N GLY A 73 6.62 6.15 -7.55
CA GLY A 73 5.30 5.62 -7.93
C GLY A 73 4.24 5.82 -6.84
N ASP A 74 2.97 5.88 -7.26
CA ASP A 74 1.76 5.95 -6.43
C ASP A 74 0.60 5.28 -7.21
N ILE A 75 -0.65 5.49 -6.82
CA ILE A 75 -1.83 4.99 -7.56
C ILE A 75 -1.74 5.41 -9.04
N GLY A 76 -1.85 4.44 -9.94
CA GLY A 76 -1.72 4.65 -11.40
C GLY A 76 -0.30 4.85 -11.93
N VAL A 77 0.73 4.81 -11.06
CA VAL A 77 2.16 4.90 -11.45
C VAL A 77 2.93 3.75 -10.81
N GLY A 78 3.00 2.63 -11.51
CA GLY A 78 3.73 1.44 -11.12
C GLY A 78 5.16 1.38 -11.68
N GLY A 79 5.77 0.19 -11.62
CA GLY A 79 7.12 -0.02 -12.15
C GLY A 79 7.23 0.22 -13.66
N ARG A 80 6.15 -0.05 -14.40
CA ARG A 80 6.06 0.23 -15.83
C ARG A 80 6.13 1.74 -16.11
N GLU A 81 5.27 2.53 -15.47
CA GLU A 81 5.22 3.98 -15.65
C GLU A 81 6.55 4.62 -15.20
N ILE A 82 7.12 4.16 -14.08
CA ILE A 82 8.46 4.61 -13.64
C ILE A 82 9.53 4.29 -14.69
N GLY A 83 9.46 3.14 -15.37
CA GLY A 83 10.34 2.80 -16.48
C GLY A 83 10.23 3.78 -17.66
N TYR A 84 9.01 4.10 -18.08
CA TYR A 84 8.76 5.06 -19.16
C TYR A 84 9.19 6.48 -18.80
N LEU A 85 8.88 6.92 -17.59
CA LEU A 85 9.30 8.22 -17.06
C LEU A 85 10.83 8.32 -16.97
N PHE A 86 11.49 7.30 -16.41
CA PHE A 86 12.95 7.27 -16.30
C PHE A 86 13.64 7.23 -17.66
N GLY A 87 13.13 6.45 -18.60
CA GLY A 87 13.64 6.37 -19.96
C GLY A 87 13.59 7.73 -20.66
N MET A 88 12.47 8.45 -20.54
CA MET A 88 12.33 9.79 -21.12
C MET A 88 13.22 10.82 -20.42
N TYR A 89 13.30 10.79 -19.09
CA TYR A 89 14.20 11.67 -18.33
C TYR A 89 15.65 11.51 -18.82
N LYS A 90 16.14 10.26 -18.83
CA LYS A 90 17.50 9.94 -19.29
C LYS A 90 17.75 10.39 -20.73
N LYS A 91 16.75 10.30 -21.61
CA LYS A 91 16.85 10.77 -23.00
C LYS A 91 16.98 12.29 -23.09
N LEU A 92 16.24 13.04 -22.27
CA LEU A 92 16.21 14.50 -22.27
C LEU A 92 17.44 15.11 -21.59
N THR A 93 17.91 14.52 -20.49
CA THR A 93 19.05 15.03 -19.71
C THR A 93 20.39 14.44 -20.14
N ASN A 94 20.38 13.35 -20.92
CA ASN A 94 21.57 12.59 -21.31
C ASN A 94 22.40 12.10 -20.09
N GLU A 95 21.74 11.79 -18.99
CA GLU A 95 22.39 11.38 -17.74
C GLU A 95 21.67 10.18 -17.10
N PHE A 96 22.45 9.21 -16.61
CA PHE A 96 21.94 8.13 -15.77
C PHE A 96 22.16 8.48 -14.29
N THR A 97 21.11 8.92 -13.62
CA THR A 97 21.18 9.36 -12.21
C THR A 97 19.97 8.91 -11.38
N GLY A 98 20.03 9.12 -10.07
CA GLY A 98 19.04 8.72 -9.08
C GLY A 98 17.77 9.60 -9.06
N VAL A 99 17.22 10.02 -10.19
CA VAL A 99 16.09 10.97 -10.22
C VAL A 99 14.72 10.36 -9.89
N LEU A 100 14.58 9.03 -9.96
CA LEU A 100 13.36 8.32 -9.61
C LEU A 100 13.67 7.14 -8.69
N THR A 101 12.82 6.91 -7.70
CA THR A 101 12.80 5.67 -6.91
C THR A 101 11.74 4.70 -7.44
N GLY A 102 11.80 3.43 -7.02
CA GLY A 102 10.93 2.39 -7.55
C GLY A 102 11.33 1.86 -8.94
N LYS A 103 12.59 2.10 -9.33
CA LYS A 103 13.22 1.58 -10.55
C LYS A 103 13.29 0.04 -10.55
N GLY A 104 13.42 -0.55 -11.73
CA GLY A 104 13.63 -1.99 -11.89
C GLY A 104 15.03 -2.43 -11.47
N ARG A 105 15.16 -3.68 -10.99
CA ARG A 105 16.41 -4.23 -10.44
C ARG A 105 17.60 -4.08 -11.38
N ASN A 106 17.39 -4.30 -12.67
CA ASN A 106 18.45 -4.28 -13.69
C ASN A 106 18.90 -2.87 -14.10
N TRP A 107 18.30 -1.81 -13.53
CA TRP A 107 18.58 -0.43 -13.90
C TRP A 107 18.45 0.53 -12.69
N GLY A 108 19.04 0.14 -11.56
CA GLY A 108 19.19 0.99 -10.36
C GLY A 108 18.05 0.90 -9.35
N GLY A 109 17.23 -0.15 -9.43
CA GLY A 109 16.23 -0.49 -8.41
C GLY A 109 16.85 -1.17 -7.19
N SER A 110 16.24 -0.95 -6.01
CA SER A 110 16.65 -1.59 -4.77
C SER A 110 15.91 -2.92 -4.55
N LEU A 111 16.61 -3.90 -3.96
CA LEU A 111 15.97 -5.04 -3.32
C LEU A 111 15.05 -4.56 -2.19
N ILE A 112 14.09 -5.41 -1.79
CA ILE A 112 13.08 -5.13 -0.76
C ILE A 112 12.08 -4.02 -1.13
N ARG A 113 12.26 -3.29 -2.24
CA ARG A 113 11.34 -2.20 -2.63
C ARG A 113 9.86 -2.64 -2.72
N PRO A 114 9.51 -3.78 -3.35
CA PRO A 114 8.11 -4.23 -3.39
C PRO A 114 7.51 -4.49 -2.01
N GLU A 115 8.31 -5.03 -1.09
CA GLU A 115 7.91 -5.48 0.25
C GLU A 115 7.97 -4.35 1.29
N ALA A 116 8.77 -3.30 1.04
CA ALA A 116 9.25 -2.33 2.03
C ALA A 116 8.15 -1.73 2.91
N THR A 117 7.04 -1.27 2.32
CA THR A 117 5.96 -0.64 3.09
C THR A 117 5.28 -1.62 4.03
N GLY A 118 4.96 -2.83 3.56
CA GLY A 118 4.33 -3.86 4.38
C GLY A 118 5.29 -4.34 5.48
N PHE A 119 6.57 -4.55 5.14
CA PHE A 119 7.60 -4.93 6.10
C PHE A 119 7.79 -3.86 7.18
N GLY A 120 8.00 -2.61 6.79
CA GLY A 120 8.20 -1.50 7.71
C GLY A 120 7.04 -1.31 8.67
N ALA A 121 5.81 -1.44 8.18
CA ALA A 121 4.63 -1.32 9.00
C ALA A 121 4.45 -2.48 10.00
N VAL A 122 4.76 -3.71 9.57
CA VAL A 122 4.76 -4.86 10.48
C VAL A 122 5.89 -4.74 11.51
N TYR A 123 7.07 -4.24 11.14
CA TYR A 123 8.13 -3.94 12.11
C TYR A 123 7.70 -2.87 13.12
N PHE A 124 7.04 -1.80 12.67
CA PHE A 124 6.52 -0.78 13.57
C PHE A 124 5.47 -1.36 14.53
N ALA A 125 4.52 -2.13 14.01
CA ALA A 125 3.53 -2.84 14.84
C ALA A 125 4.19 -3.84 15.81
N GLN A 126 5.29 -4.49 15.41
CA GLN A 126 6.06 -5.37 16.29
C GLN A 126 6.66 -4.60 17.48
N GLU A 127 7.23 -3.43 17.25
CA GLU A 127 7.74 -2.57 18.33
C GLU A 127 6.61 -2.08 19.25
N MET A 128 5.44 -1.73 18.69
CA MET A 128 4.26 -1.40 19.49
C MET A 128 3.81 -2.58 20.38
N LEU A 129 3.81 -3.80 19.86
CA LEU A 129 3.47 -5.00 20.64
C LEU A 129 4.50 -5.29 21.74
N LYS A 130 5.80 -5.12 21.43
CA LYS A 130 6.87 -5.32 22.41
C LYS A 130 6.72 -4.40 23.62
N ASN A 131 6.30 -3.15 23.41
CA ASN A 131 6.05 -2.18 24.50
C ASN A 131 4.95 -2.63 25.48
N ILE A 132 4.08 -3.56 25.08
CA ILE A 132 3.05 -4.14 25.94
C ILE A 132 3.32 -5.62 26.28
N GLY A 133 4.56 -6.08 26.13
CA GLY A 133 4.97 -7.45 26.43
C GLY A 133 4.36 -8.51 25.52
N LYS A 134 4.05 -8.17 24.26
CA LYS A 134 3.46 -9.08 23.27
C LYS A 134 4.31 -9.16 22.00
N ASP A 135 4.01 -10.15 21.18
CA ASP A 135 4.58 -10.33 19.84
C ASP A 135 3.48 -10.81 18.86
N PHE A 136 3.88 -11.12 17.62
CA PHE A 136 3.00 -11.69 16.60
C PHE A 136 2.77 -13.20 16.76
N LYS A 137 3.55 -13.91 17.56
CA LYS A 137 3.60 -15.37 17.54
C LYS A 137 2.26 -15.97 17.96
N GLY A 138 1.64 -16.72 17.05
CA GLY A 138 0.34 -17.36 17.24
C GLY A 138 -0.86 -16.41 17.22
N LYS A 139 -0.66 -15.10 17.00
CA LYS A 139 -1.72 -14.09 16.97
C LYS A 139 -2.52 -14.16 15.68
N ILE A 140 -3.84 -14.03 15.80
CA ILE A 140 -4.73 -13.91 14.64
C ILE A 140 -4.69 -12.46 14.16
N VAL A 141 -4.34 -12.26 12.90
CA VAL A 141 -4.19 -10.94 12.28
C VAL A 141 -5.18 -10.79 11.13
N THR A 142 -6.02 -9.76 11.20
CA THR A 142 -6.86 -9.34 10.09
C THR A 142 -6.14 -8.24 9.31
N ILE A 143 -6.05 -8.41 8.01
CA ILE A 143 -5.59 -7.36 7.09
C ILE A 143 -6.68 -7.08 6.06
N SER A 144 -6.78 -5.84 5.63
CA SER A 144 -7.58 -5.44 4.47
C SER A 144 -6.69 -5.29 3.23
N GLY A 145 -7.28 -5.36 2.05
CA GLY A 145 -6.54 -5.27 0.79
C GLY A 145 -5.86 -6.59 0.40
N PHE A 146 -5.47 -6.69 -0.86
CA PHE A 146 -4.52 -7.69 -1.35
C PHE A 146 -3.41 -7.04 -2.20
N GLY A 147 -3.26 -5.71 -2.14
CA GLY A 147 -2.25 -4.93 -2.88
C GLY A 147 -0.82 -5.10 -2.35
N ASN A 148 0.12 -4.29 -2.86
CA ASN A 148 1.55 -4.32 -2.46
C ASN A 148 1.74 -4.33 -0.94
N VAL A 149 1.02 -3.43 -0.26
CA VAL A 149 1.14 -3.25 1.19
C VAL A 149 0.65 -4.49 1.92
N ALA A 150 -0.58 -4.94 1.65
CA ALA A 150 -1.16 -6.13 2.25
C ALA A 150 -0.32 -7.40 1.99
N TRP A 151 0.20 -7.55 0.77
CA TRP A 151 1.09 -8.66 0.39
C TRP A 151 2.40 -8.66 1.20
N GLY A 152 3.08 -7.51 1.27
CA GLY A 152 4.30 -7.39 2.08
C GLY A 152 4.04 -7.60 3.57
N SER A 153 2.93 -7.07 4.09
CA SER A 153 2.51 -7.28 5.47
C SER A 153 2.27 -8.77 5.75
N ALA A 154 1.56 -9.46 4.86
CA ALA A 154 1.24 -10.87 5.02
C ALA A 154 2.49 -11.76 5.06
N ILE A 155 3.48 -11.49 4.20
CA ILE A 155 4.79 -12.16 4.25
C ILE A 155 5.42 -11.96 5.63
N LYS A 156 5.57 -10.71 6.07
CA LYS A 156 6.30 -10.42 7.31
C LYS A 156 5.59 -10.96 8.55
N ILE A 157 4.26 -10.89 8.60
CA ILE A 157 3.46 -11.44 9.71
C ILE A 157 3.67 -12.95 9.80
N ASN A 158 3.62 -13.67 8.67
CA ASN A 158 3.86 -15.11 8.64
C ASN A 158 5.29 -15.46 9.11
N GLU A 159 6.31 -14.72 8.67
CA GLU A 159 7.70 -14.90 9.13
C GLU A 159 7.85 -14.70 10.65
N LEU A 160 7.08 -13.77 11.23
CA LEU A 160 7.06 -13.52 12.68
C LEU A 160 6.14 -14.48 13.46
N GLY A 161 5.54 -15.47 12.78
CA GLY A 161 4.68 -16.49 13.38
C GLY A 161 3.24 -16.05 13.66
N GLY A 162 2.81 -14.91 13.12
CA GLY A 162 1.42 -14.48 13.13
C GLY A 162 0.58 -15.18 12.06
N LYS A 163 -0.75 -15.13 12.22
CA LYS A 163 -1.72 -15.86 11.42
C LYS A 163 -2.63 -14.89 10.67
N VAL A 164 -2.31 -14.61 9.41
CA VAL A 164 -3.16 -13.75 8.56
C VAL A 164 -4.39 -14.52 8.12
N VAL A 165 -5.59 -14.02 8.42
CA VAL A 165 -6.85 -14.73 8.16
C VAL A 165 -7.83 -14.01 7.25
N THR A 166 -7.54 -12.78 6.82
CA THR A 166 -8.40 -12.04 5.89
C THR A 166 -7.61 -11.37 4.79
N LEU A 167 -8.26 -11.20 3.64
CA LEU A 167 -7.89 -10.25 2.58
C LEU A 167 -9.16 -9.53 2.16
N SER A 168 -9.07 -8.31 1.60
CA SER A 168 -10.23 -7.63 1.05
C SER A 168 -9.94 -6.95 -0.30
N GLY A 169 -11.01 -6.75 -1.06
CA GLY A 169 -11.04 -5.96 -2.30
C GLY A 169 -12.26 -5.05 -2.29
N PRO A 170 -12.44 -4.21 -3.32
CA PRO A 170 -13.66 -3.43 -3.52
C PRO A 170 -14.96 -4.26 -3.51
N ASP A 171 -14.88 -5.55 -3.85
CA ASP A 171 -16.01 -6.49 -3.93
C ASP A 171 -16.38 -7.14 -2.58
N GLY A 172 -15.52 -7.07 -1.56
CA GLY A 172 -15.78 -7.65 -0.24
C GLY A 172 -14.51 -8.13 0.46
N TYR A 173 -14.65 -9.12 1.35
CA TYR A 173 -13.50 -9.73 2.02
C TYR A 173 -13.62 -11.26 2.08
N ILE A 174 -12.48 -11.93 2.20
CA ILE A 174 -12.39 -13.38 2.44
C ILE A 174 -12.01 -13.65 3.89
N TYR A 175 -12.44 -14.79 4.42
CA TYR A 175 -11.97 -15.33 5.70
C TYR A 175 -11.35 -16.70 5.50
N ASP A 176 -10.04 -16.80 5.69
CA ASP A 176 -9.27 -18.02 5.52
C ASP A 176 -8.80 -18.57 6.87
N LYS A 177 -9.57 -19.50 7.44
CA LYS A 177 -9.24 -20.17 8.70
C LYS A 177 -7.94 -20.99 8.63
N HIS A 178 -7.46 -21.30 7.43
CA HIS A 178 -6.22 -22.03 7.17
C HIS A 178 -5.02 -21.11 6.92
N GLU A 179 -5.20 -19.81 7.15
CA GLU A 179 -4.19 -18.76 7.03
C GLU A 179 -3.79 -18.48 5.57
N VAL A 180 -3.51 -17.20 5.29
CA VAL A 180 -2.95 -16.75 4.01
C VAL A 180 -1.42 -16.94 4.07
N LYS A 181 -0.94 -18.11 3.66
CA LYS A 181 0.49 -18.49 3.71
C LYS A 181 0.90 -19.37 2.51
N GLY A 182 2.21 -19.48 2.25
CA GLY A 182 2.75 -20.32 1.18
C GLY A 182 2.24 -19.86 -0.20
N GLU A 183 1.76 -20.80 -1.01
CA GLU A 183 1.22 -20.53 -2.36
C GLU A 183 0.10 -19.47 -2.39
N LYS A 184 -0.62 -19.27 -1.28
CA LYS A 184 -1.66 -18.24 -1.15
C LYS A 184 -1.07 -16.83 -1.21
N ILE A 185 0.17 -16.64 -0.71
CA ILE A 185 0.90 -15.38 -0.80
C ILE A 185 1.33 -15.11 -2.25
N ASP A 186 1.80 -16.15 -2.96
CA ASP A 186 2.16 -16.04 -4.37
C ASP A 186 0.93 -15.67 -5.22
N TYR A 187 -0.22 -16.25 -4.90
CA TYR A 187 -1.47 -15.93 -5.58
C TYR A 187 -1.92 -14.47 -5.39
N MET A 188 -1.56 -13.80 -4.30
CA MET A 188 -1.82 -12.36 -4.16
C MET A 188 -1.10 -11.57 -5.27
N LEU A 189 0.08 -12.01 -5.73
CA LEU A 189 0.77 -11.37 -6.85
C LEU A 189 0.02 -11.57 -8.17
N GLU A 190 -0.51 -12.78 -8.42
CA GLU A 190 -1.36 -13.06 -9.59
C GLU A 190 -2.61 -12.17 -9.58
N MET A 191 -3.32 -12.11 -8.45
CA MET A 191 -4.50 -11.26 -8.30
C MET A 191 -4.19 -9.80 -8.56
N ARG A 192 -3.06 -9.29 -8.06
CA ARG A 192 -2.63 -7.91 -8.30
C ARG A 192 -2.24 -7.64 -9.75
N ALA A 193 -1.62 -8.60 -10.42
CA ALA A 193 -1.23 -8.47 -11.82
C ALA A 193 -2.44 -8.54 -12.77
N SER A 194 -3.57 -9.11 -12.32
CA SER A 194 -4.79 -9.28 -13.12
C SER A 194 -5.51 -7.98 -13.50
N ASN A 195 -5.32 -6.90 -12.73
CA ASN A 195 -6.09 -5.65 -12.82
C ASN A 195 -7.63 -5.81 -12.70
N ASN A 196 -8.11 -6.92 -12.12
CA ASN A 196 -9.54 -7.21 -11.94
C ASN A 196 -10.08 -6.71 -10.59
N ASP A 197 -9.22 -6.32 -9.65
CA ASP A 197 -9.57 -5.82 -8.31
C ASP A 197 -10.62 -6.67 -7.55
N ARG A 198 -10.65 -7.99 -7.77
CA ARG A 198 -11.64 -8.90 -7.16
C ARG A 198 -11.00 -9.86 -6.17
N VAL A 199 -11.36 -9.74 -4.89
CA VAL A 199 -10.92 -10.70 -3.87
C VAL A 199 -11.72 -12.01 -3.92
N GLU A 200 -12.91 -12.00 -4.52
CA GLU A 200 -13.73 -13.20 -4.73
C GLU A 200 -12.97 -14.31 -5.48
N ASP A 201 -12.04 -13.94 -6.38
CA ASP A 201 -11.22 -14.91 -7.12
C ASP A 201 -10.32 -15.74 -6.20
N TYR A 202 -9.94 -15.21 -5.03
CA TYR A 202 -9.28 -15.98 -3.96
C TYR A 202 -10.20 -17.04 -3.37
N ALA A 203 -11.43 -16.65 -3.05
CA ALA A 203 -12.41 -17.56 -2.48
C ALA A 203 -12.75 -18.72 -3.44
N LYS A 204 -12.87 -18.42 -4.74
CA LYS A 204 -13.09 -19.44 -5.78
C LYS A 204 -11.93 -20.41 -5.90
N LYS A 205 -10.68 -19.92 -5.84
CA LYS A 205 -9.48 -20.76 -5.97
C LYS A 205 -9.26 -21.67 -4.76
N TYR A 206 -9.46 -21.15 -3.55
CA TYR A 206 -9.12 -21.87 -2.31
C TYR A 206 -10.31 -22.40 -1.52
N GLY A 207 -11.54 -22.20 -1.99
CA GLY A 207 -12.76 -22.72 -1.35
C GLY A 207 -13.02 -22.12 0.03
N VAL A 208 -12.70 -20.83 0.23
CA VAL A 208 -12.90 -20.13 1.51
C VAL A 208 -14.13 -19.22 1.48
N PRO A 209 -14.75 -18.92 2.63
CA PRO A 209 -15.84 -17.95 2.71
C PRO A 209 -15.48 -16.59 2.10
N PHE A 210 -16.40 -16.06 1.29
CA PHE A 210 -16.39 -14.70 0.77
C PHE A 210 -17.62 -13.93 1.29
N TYR A 211 -17.39 -12.70 1.71
CA TYR A 211 -18.40 -11.82 2.28
C TYR A 211 -18.51 -10.57 1.39
N PRO A 212 -19.52 -10.52 0.50
CA PRO A 212 -19.64 -9.45 -0.48
C PRO A 212 -19.96 -8.11 0.18
N ASN A 213 -19.36 -7.03 -0.34
CA ASN A 213 -19.59 -5.64 0.09
C ASN A 213 -19.38 -5.39 1.59
N LYS A 214 -18.53 -6.20 2.23
CA LYS A 214 -18.19 -6.08 3.64
C LYS A 214 -16.69 -5.85 3.84
N ARG A 215 -16.35 -5.42 5.06
CA ARG A 215 -14.97 -5.23 5.54
C ARG A 215 -14.62 -6.32 6.56
N PRO A 216 -13.32 -6.66 6.72
CA PRO A 216 -12.90 -7.78 7.56
C PRO A 216 -13.01 -7.54 9.08
N TRP A 217 -13.41 -6.35 9.51
CA TRP A 217 -13.35 -5.92 10.92
C TRP A 217 -14.36 -6.61 11.85
N GLU A 218 -15.33 -7.37 11.29
CA GLU A 218 -16.22 -8.25 12.06
C GLU A 218 -15.53 -9.54 12.53
N VAL A 219 -14.39 -9.92 11.92
CA VAL A 219 -13.63 -11.12 12.26
C VAL A 219 -12.89 -10.94 13.58
N LYS A 220 -13.01 -11.93 14.48
CA LYS A 220 -12.29 -11.94 15.76
C LYS A 220 -10.78 -12.09 15.53
N CYS A 221 -10.01 -11.12 16.00
CA CYS A 221 -8.56 -11.09 15.85
C CYS A 221 -7.85 -10.48 17.06
N ASP A 222 -6.55 -10.73 17.17
CA ASP A 222 -5.68 -10.07 18.14
C ASP A 222 -5.16 -8.72 17.61
N ILE A 223 -4.94 -8.62 16.30
CA ILE A 223 -4.32 -7.47 15.63
C ILE A 223 -5.09 -7.19 14.33
N ALA A 224 -5.39 -5.92 14.05
CA ALA A 224 -6.02 -5.47 12.82
C ALA A 224 -5.13 -4.46 12.08
N LEU A 225 -4.89 -4.68 10.78
CA LEU A 225 -4.03 -3.85 9.95
C LEU A 225 -4.80 -3.34 8.71
N PRO A 226 -5.35 -2.12 8.74
CA PRO A 226 -5.87 -1.42 7.57
C PRO A 226 -4.77 -1.20 6.52
N CYS A 227 -4.89 -1.83 5.35
CA CYS A 227 -3.89 -1.75 4.27
C CYS A 227 -4.47 -1.44 2.88
N ALA A 228 -5.75 -1.10 2.75
CA ALA A 228 -6.40 -0.94 1.45
C ALA A 228 -6.51 0.53 1.02
N ILE A 229 -7.36 1.31 1.68
CA ILE A 229 -7.71 2.68 1.28
C ILE A 229 -7.93 3.57 2.51
N GLN A 230 -8.01 4.88 2.27
CA GLN A 230 -8.38 5.86 3.30
C GLN A 230 -9.78 5.60 3.88
N ASN A 231 -9.98 5.87 5.17
CA ASN A 231 -11.25 5.77 5.89
C ASN A 231 -11.94 4.39 5.76
N GLU A 232 -11.15 3.33 5.69
CA GLU A 232 -11.62 1.95 5.54
C GLU A 232 -12.02 1.29 6.86
N LEU A 233 -11.68 1.88 8.00
CA LEU A 233 -12.05 1.41 9.34
C LEU A 233 -12.75 2.56 10.07
N ASP A 234 -14.03 2.41 10.37
CA ASP A 234 -14.82 3.44 11.06
C ASP A 234 -15.00 3.17 12.56
N GLY A 235 -15.71 4.06 13.27
CA GLY A 235 -15.90 3.91 14.72
C GLY A 235 -16.70 2.67 15.13
N ASN A 236 -17.61 2.17 14.28
CA ASN A 236 -18.35 0.94 14.55
C ASN A 236 -17.45 -0.28 14.33
N ASP A 237 -16.60 -0.24 13.31
CA ASP A 237 -15.55 -1.24 13.08
C ASP A 237 -14.60 -1.31 14.28
N ALA A 238 -14.12 -0.16 14.77
CA ALA A 238 -13.25 -0.07 15.95
C ALA A 238 -13.91 -0.65 17.22
N LYS A 239 -15.18 -0.29 17.49
CA LYS A 239 -15.95 -0.86 18.61
C LYS A 239 -16.07 -2.38 18.50
N THR A 240 -16.30 -2.89 17.29
CA THR A 240 -16.42 -4.33 17.02
C THR A 240 -15.09 -5.05 17.28
N LEU A 241 -13.99 -4.51 16.77
CA LEU A 241 -12.64 -5.03 17.01
C LEU A 241 -12.29 -5.08 18.50
N ILE A 242 -12.56 -4.00 19.24
CA ILE A 242 -12.31 -3.93 20.69
C ILE A 242 -13.17 -4.96 21.43
N LYS A 243 -14.47 -5.05 21.10
CA LYS A 243 -15.38 -6.04 21.68
C LYS A 243 -14.89 -7.48 21.43
N ASN A 244 -14.30 -7.73 20.27
CA ASN A 244 -13.74 -9.02 19.88
C ASN A 244 -12.37 -9.33 20.53
N GLY A 245 -11.80 -8.37 21.27
CA GLY A 245 -10.55 -8.52 22.01
C GLY A 245 -9.30 -8.09 21.24
N CYS A 246 -9.44 -7.37 20.14
CA CYS A 246 -8.33 -6.79 19.39
C CYS A 246 -7.47 -5.92 20.32
N LYS A 247 -6.15 -6.08 20.23
CA LYS A 247 -5.15 -5.44 21.11
C LYS A 247 -4.34 -4.37 20.40
N LEU A 248 -4.34 -4.38 19.07
CA LEU A 248 -3.62 -3.42 18.26
C LEU A 248 -4.38 -3.19 16.96
N ILE A 249 -4.67 -1.93 16.67
CA ILE A 249 -5.04 -1.45 15.34
C ILE A 249 -3.86 -0.62 14.85
N ALA A 250 -3.18 -1.05 13.79
CA ALA A 250 -2.05 -0.32 13.23
C ALA A 250 -2.32 0.01 11.75
N GLU A 251 -2.51 1.30 11.47
CA GLU A 251 -2.77 1.81 10.13
C GLU A 251 -1.53 1.63 9.24
N ILE A 252 -1.74 1.06 8.06
CA ILE A 252 -0.69 0.91 7.04
C ILE A 252 -1.07 1.65 5.76
N SER A 253 -2.36 1.67 5.41
CA SER A 253 -2.91 2.60 4.43
C SER A 253 -2.79 4.04 4.94
N ASN A 254 -2.72 5.01 4.02
CA ASN A 254 -2.72 6.41 4.42
C ASN A 254 -4.12 6.76 4.95
N MET A 255 -4.21 7.13 6.23
CA MET A 255 -5.46 7.41 6.95
C MET A 255 -6.46 6.24 6.88
N GLY A 256 -6.04 5.02 7.22
CA GLY A 256 -6.91 3.85 7.17
C GLY A 256 -8.12 3.94 8.10
N CYS A 257 -7.98 4.62 9.23
CA CYS A 257 -8.99 4.84 10.24
C CYS A 257 -9.65 6.21 10.08
N THR A 258 -10.95 6.29 10.32
CA THR A 258 -11.63 7.58 10.48
C THR A 258 -11.21 8.25 11.79
N PRO A 259 -11.38 9.59 11.94
CA PRO A 259 -11.09 10.27 13.21
C PRO A 259 -11.86 9.68 14.41
N ASP A 260 -13.09 9.23 14.19
CA ASP A 260 -13.90 8.58 15.23
C ASP A 260 -13.31 7.21 15.63
N ALA A 261 -12.86 6.42 14.66
CA ALA A 261 -12.18 5.15 14.92
C ALA A 261 -10.88 5.35 15.73
N VAL A 262 -10.07 6.34 15.37
CA VAL A 262 -8.84 6.69 16.10
C VAL A 262 -9.15 7.09 17.54
N LYS A 263 -10.16 7.94 17.75
CA LYS A 263 -10.59 8.35 19.09
C LYS A 263 -11.00 7.13 19.93
N ILE A 264 -11.87 6.28 19.39
CA ILE A 264 -12.34 5.07 20.09
C ILE A 264 -11.20 4.11 20.41
N ALA A 265 -10.25 3.93 19.48
CA ALA A 265 -9.12 3.01 19.64
C ALA A 265 -8.04 3.51 20.59
N THR A 266 -7.97 4.82 20.85
CA THR A 266 -6.98 5.42 21.77
C THR A 266 -7.50 5.57 23.20
N GLU A 267 -8.82 5.64 23.39
CA GLU A 267 -9.45 5.73 24.71
C GLU A 267 -9.59 4.37 25.43
N LYS A 268 -9.46 3.24 24.72
CA LYS A 268 -9.75 1.88 25.22
C LYS A 268 -8.64 0.89 24.93
#